data_AF-A0A229R121-F1
#
_entry.id   AF-A0A229R121-F1
#
_cell.length_a   1.000
_cell.length_b   1.000
_cell.length_c   1.000
_cell.angle_alpha   90.00
_cell.angle_beta   90.00
_cell.angle_gamma   90.00
#
_symmetry.space_group_name_H-M   'P 1'
#
loop_
_entity.id
_entity.type
_entity.pdbx_description
1 polymer ?
#
loop_
_entity_poly.entity_id
_entity_poly.type
_entity_poly.pdbx_seq_one_letter_code
_entity_poly.pdbx_strand_id
1 'polypeptide(L)'
;NVTSIQHSSPTRRSYDLIQVTNFLVTGILMIAGAIGLSRTLEPGRGSTWGPRLLGVFGVSLLFAAVFKADPGNGFPVGTGPATISTAGVLHMAAGSVGFLSLIVATFVFASRFSREGHRGWAVYSRATGIAFFVSFAAISSGNANAVVMLAFWATVVLAWGWVTALIVRSAR
;
A
#
# COMPACT_ATOMS: atom_id res chain seq x y z
N ASN A 1 25.99 -26.03 15.35
CA ASN A 1 24.61 -25.99 14.83
C ASN A 1 24.42 -24.67 14.08
N VAL A 2 24.68 -24.67 12.76
CA VAL A 2 24.77 -23.44 11.93
C VAL A 2 23.41 -22.74 11.74
N THR A 3 22.32 -23.46 12.00
CA THR A 3 20.93 -22.98 11.93
C THR A 3 20.53 -22.03 13.07
N SER A 4 21.17 -22.09 14.25
CA SER A 4 20.84 -21.16 15.35
C SER A 4 21.49 -19.77 15.21
N ILE A 5 22.58 -19.67 14.44
CA ILE A 5 23.31 -18.41 14.21
C ILE A 5 22.64 -17.57 13.11
N GLN A 6 21.93 -18.20 12.17
CA GLN A 6 21.19 -17.48 11.12
C GLN A 6 19.87 -16.85 11.62
N HIS A 7 19.30 -17.33 12.72
CA HIS A 7 18.07 -16.76 13.31
C HIS A 7 18.26 -15.43 14.03
N SER A 8 19.51 -15.00 14.29
CA SER A 8 19.82 -13.89 15.20
C SER A 8 20.91 -12.95 14.68
N SER A 9 21.12 -12.87 13.37
CA SER A 9 22.08 -11.89 12.84
C SER A 9 21.56 -10.45 13.07
N PRO A 10 22.40 -9.51 13.55
CA PRO A 10 22.00 -8.12 13.80
C PRO A 10 21.38 -7.42 12.59
N THR A 11 21.85 -7.79 11.40
CA THR A 11 21.35 -7.31 10.10
C THR A 11 19.95 -7.82 9.79
N ARG A 12 19.57 -9.01 10.31
CA ARG A 12 18.19 -9.50 10.17
C ARG A 12 17.19 -8.63 10.91
N ARG A 13 17.55 -8.37 12.16
CA ARG A 13 16.74 -7.58 13.08
C ARG A 13 16.59 -6.13 12.60
N SER A 14 17.59 -5.58 11.91
CA SER A 14 17.52 -4.20 11.42
C SER A 14 16.57 -4.04 10.22
N TYR A 15 16.54 -4.96 9.24
CA TYR A 15 15.55 -4.83 8.14
C TYR A 15 14.12 -4.99 8.64
N ASP A 16 13.89 -5.88 9.60
CA ASP A 16 12.56 -6.12 10.18
C ASP A 16 12.06 -4.85 10.87
N LEU A 17 12.93 -4.19 11.63
CA LEU A 17 12.60 -2.94 12.29
C LEU A 17 12.41 -1.80 11.30
N ILE A 18 13.23 -1.69 10.26
CA ILE A 18 13.06 -0.66 9.22
C ILE A 18 11.70 -0.78 8.55
N GLN A 19 11.28 -1.99 8.17
CA GLN A 19 9.99 -2.19 7.51
C GLN A 19 8.81 -1.91 8.45
N VAL A 20 8.89 -2.35 9.71
CA VAL A 20 7.86 -2.06 10.72
C VAL A 20 7.77 -0.56 10.99
N THR A 21 8.90 0.12 11.21
CA THR A 21 8.95 1.57 11.43
C THR A 21 8.39 2.32 10.22
N ASN A 22 8.75 1.90 9.00
CA ASN A 22 8.21 2.49 7.79
C ASN A 22 6.68 2.36 7.75
N PHE A 23 6.12 1.16 7.99
CA PHE A 23 4.67 0.98 8.01
C PHE A 23 3.96 1.80 9.08
N LEU A 24 4.53 1.91 10.29
CA LEU A 24 3.96 2.73 11.36
C LEU A 24 3.95 4.21 10.97
N VAL A 25 5.10 4.76 10.55
CA VAL A 25 5.24 6.16 10.17
C VAL A 25 4.33 6.49 8.98
N THR A 26 4.39 5.68 7.92
CA THR A 26 3.57 5.86 6.74
C THR A 26 2.07 5.73 7.05
N GLY A 27 1.68 4.76 7.89
CA GLY A 27 0.28 4.58 8.32
C GLY A 27 -0.26 5.80 9.05
N ILE A 28 0.51 6.33 10.02
CA ILE A 28 0.15 7.55 10.77
C ILE A 28 0.03 8.75 9.82
N LEU A 29 1.01 8.94 8.92
CA LEU A 29 1.00 10.04 7.95
C LEU A 29 -0.19 9.94 6.99
N MET A 30 -0.55 8.73 6.54
CA MET A 30 -1.73 8.51 5.70
C MET A 30 -3.03 8.86 6.43
N ILE A 31 -3.16 8.49 7.71
CA ILE A 31 -4.32 8.86 8.53
C ILE A 31 -4.38 10.39 8.71
N ALA A 32 -3.25 11.03 9.04
CA ALA A 32 -3.19 12.48 9.18
C ALA A 32 -3.54 13.21 7.86
N GLY A 33 -3.00 12.73 6.74
CA GLY A 33 -3.30 13.26 5.40
C GLY A 33 -4.76 13.07 5.02
N ALA A 34 -5.36 11.91 5.32
CA ALA A 34 -6.79 11.67 5.15
C ALA A 34 -7.64 12.65 5.97
N ILE A 35 -7.29 12.89 7.24
CA ILE A 35 -7.98 13.87 8.08
C ILE A 35 -7.85 15.28 7.49
N GLY A 36 -6.65 15.68 7.07
CA GLY A 36 -6.44 16.96 6.39
C GLY A 36 -7.32 17.12 5.15
N LEU A 37 -7.35 16.10 4.31
CA LEU A 37 -8.14 16.07 3.08
C LEU A 37 -9.66 16.13 3.35
N SER A 38 -10.13 15.49 4.42
CA SER A 38 -11.54 15.57 4.83
C SER A 38 -11.98 16.97 5.26
N ARG A 39 -11.02 17.82 5.66
CA ARG A 39 -11.27 19.20 6.09
C ARG A 39 -11.17 20.20 4.95
N THR A 40 -10.44 19.90 3.88
CA THR A 40 -10.20 20.82 2.76
C THR A 40 -11.15 20.61 1.58
N LEU A 41 -11.67 19.39 1.39
CA LEU A 41 -12.51 19.09 0.24
C LEU A 41 -13.94 19.61 0.40
N GLU A 42 -14.42 20.39 -0.58
CA GLU A 42 -15.80 20.84 -0.65
C GLU A 42 -16.81 19.67 -0.56
N PRO A 43 -17.98 19.87 0.08
CA PRO A 43 -18.97 18.82 0.35
C PRO A 43 -19.37 18.04 -0.90
N GLY A 44 -19.33 16.71 -0.79
CA GLY A 44 -19.73 15.80 -1.87
C GLY A 44 -19.28 14.37 -1.63
N ARG A 45 -19.81 13.41 -2.39
CA ARG A 45 -19.50 11.97 -2.22
C ARG A 45 -17.99 11.67 -2.27
N GLY A 46 -17.24 12.37 -3.12
CA GLY A 46 -15.78 12.26 -3.22
C GLY A 46 -15.04 12.85 -2.01
N SER A 47 -15.59 13.89 -1.37
CA SER A 47 -15.05 14.49 -0.13
C SER A 47 -15.24 13.57 1.09
N THR A 48 -16.28 12.73 1.10
CA THR A 48 -16.50 11.79 2.20
C THR A 48 -15.75 10.47 2.01
N TRP A 49 -15.89 9.83 0.85
CA TRP A 49 -15.36 8.48 0.64
C TRP A 49 -13.85 8.48 0.34
N GLY A 50 -13.33 9.49 -0.35
CA GLY A 50 -11.91 9.59 -0.68
C GLY A 50 -11.01 9.56 0.56
N PRO A 51 -11.19 10.50 1.51
CA PRO A 51 -10.47 10.50 2.78
C PRO A 51 -10.65 9.23 3.61
N ARG A 52 -11.88 8.69 3.68
CA ARG A 52 -12.14 7.44 4.44
C ARG A 52 -11.34 6.26 3.89
N LEU A 53 -11.28 6.10 2.57
CA LEU A 53 -10.51 5.03 1.93
C LEU A 53 -9.00 5.18 2.14
N LEU A 54 -8.48 6.41 2.10
CA LEU A 54 -7.08 6.67 2.45
C LEU A 54 -6.80 6.40 3.94
N GLY A 55 -7.76 6.70 4.83
CA GLY A 55 -7.69 6.34 6.24
C GLY A 55 -7.67 4.83 6.47
N VAL A 56 -8.53 4.07 5.79
CA VAL A 56 -8.53 2.60 5.82
C VAL A 56 -7.19 2.05 5.33
N PHE A 57 -6.63 2.62 4.27
CA PHE A 57 -5.29 2.26 3.81
C PHE A 57 -4.23 2.54 4.90
N GLY A 58 -4.26 3.71 5.53
CA GLY A 58 -3.36 4.02 6.65
C GLY A 58 -3.48 3.04 7.83
N VAL A 59 -4.70 2.69 8.24
CA VAL A 59 -4.96 1.69 9.29
C VAL A 59 -4.44 0.32 8.88
N SER A 60 -4.63 -0.09 7.63
CA SER A 60 -4.13 -1.38 7.14
C SER A 60 -2.60 -1.49 7.21
N LEU A 61 -1.88 -0.38 7.02
CA LEU A 61 -0.42 -0.34 7.19
C LEU A 61 -0.03 -0.55 8.66
N LEU A 62 -0.79 0.01 9.60
CA LEU A 62 -0.56 -0.23 11.04
C LEU A 62 -0.78 -1.70 11.39
N PHE A 63 -1.83 -2.33 10.86
CA PHE A 63 -2.05 -3.77 11.03
C PHE A 63 -0.91 -4.60 10.43
N ALA A 64 -0.44 -4.25 9.22
CA ALA A 64 0.70 -4.90 8.57
C ALA A 64 2.03 -4.71 9.32
N ALA A 65 2.16 -3.64 10.12
CA ALA A 65 3.30 -3.43 11.01
C ALA A 65 3.27 -4.35 12.24
N VAL A 66 2.07 -4.63 12.77
CA VAL A 66 1.88 -5.51 13.94
C VAL A 66 1.98 -6.98 13.55
N PHE A 67 1.29 -7.38 12.49
CA PHE A 67 1.31 -8.74 11.97
C PHE A 67 2.39 -8.84 10.89
N LYS A 68 3.55 -9.38 11.27
CA LYS A 68 4.70 -9.49 10.35
C LYS A 68 4.44 -10.52 9.25
N ALA A 69 4.90 -10.20 8.04
CA ALA A 69 4.93 -11.15 6.94
C ALA A 69 5.84 -12.33 7.27
N ASP A 70 5.47 -13.52 6.83
CA ASP A 70 6.30 -14.70 7.01
C ASP A 70 7.54 -14.65 6.12
N PRO A 71 8.69 -15.13 6.62
CA PRO A 71 9.83 -15.41 5.77
C PRO A 71 9.49 -16.48 4.73
N GLY A 72 9.84 -16.27 3.47
CA GLY A 72 9.52 -17.20 2.40
C GLY A 72 10.01 -16.74 1.05
N ASN A 73 10.07 -17.67 0.09
CA ASN A 73 10.46 -17.41 -1.30
C ASN A 73 11.82 -16.68 -1.42
N GLY A 74 12.78 -17.04 -0.57
CA GLY A 74 14.12 -16.44 -0.57
C GLY A 74 14.22 -15.08 0.13
N PHE A 75 13.14 -14.58 0.76
CA PHE A 75 13.19 -13.40 1.61
C PHE A 75 12.96 -13.76 3.09
N PRO A 76 13.86 -13.35 4.01
CA PRO A 76 15.20 -12.81 3.78
C PRO A 76 16.15 -13.86 3.17
N VAL A 77 17.23 -13.42 2.51
CA VAL A 77 18.20 -14.31 1.83
C VAL A 77 18.57 -15.52 2.68
N GLY A 78 18.41 -16.72 2.11
CA GLY A 78 18.65 -18.01 2.78
C GLY A 78 17.40 -18.69 3.34
N THR A 79 16.20 -18.16 3.12
CA THR A 79 14.95 -18.85 3.47
C THR A 79 14.51 -19.84 2.39
N GLY A 80 14.01 -20.99 2.85
CA GLY A 80 13.41 -22.04 2.01
C GLY A 80 12.01 -21.67 1.49
N PRO A 81 11.21 -22.67 1.09
CA PRO A 81 9.83 -22.48 0.63
C PRO A 81 9.01 -21.67 1.64
N ALA A 82 8.05 -20.88 1.15
CA ALA A 82 7.25 -20.02 2.02
C ALA A 82 6.51 -20.84 3.09
N THR A 83 6.66 -20.43 4.35
CA THR A 83 5.87 -20.96 5.46
C THR A 83 4.66 -20.05 5.67
N ILE A 84 3.48 -20.64 5.87
CA ILE A 84 2.26 -19.88 6.16
C ILE A 84 1.99 -19.96 7.65
N SER A 85 2.16 -18.84 8.35
CA SER A 85 1.75 -18.64 9.73
C SER A 85 0.48 -17.78 9.78
N THR A 86 -0.22 -17.83 10.92
CA THR A 86 -1.38 -16.97 11.17
C THR A 86 -1.03 -15.49 11.05
N ALA A 87 0.18 -15.08 11.48
CA ALA A 87 0.62 -13.69 11.39
C ALA A 87 0.83 -13.26 9.93
N GLY A 88 1.44 -14.12 9.09
CA GLY A 88 1.58 -13.83 7.67
C GLY A 88 0.24 -13.80 6.93
N VAL A 89 -0.72 -14.66 7.29
CA VAL A 89 -2.09 -14.58 6.75
C VAL A 89 -2.75 -13.26 7.12
N LEU A 90 -2.63 -12.82 8.38
CA LEU A 90 -3.16 -11.52 8.81
C LEU A 90 -2.46 -10.34 8.12
N HIS A 91 -1.15 -10.43 7.89
CA HIS A 91 -0.40 -9.45 7.11
C HIS A 91 -0.92 -9.35 5.67
N MET A 92 -1.08 -10.49 5.00
CA MET A 92 -1.59 -10.56 3.62
C MET A 92 -3.03 -10.05 3.53
N ALA A 93 -3.88 -10.36 4.50
CA ALA A 93 -5.24 -9.85 4.59
C ALA A 93 -5.25 -8.33 4.77
N ALA A 94 -4.44 -7.80 5.71
CA ALA A 94 -4.31 -6.37 5.94
C ALA A 94 -3.81 -5.65 4.67
N GLY A 95 -2.75 -6.16 4.05
CA GLY A 95 -2.21 -5.63 2.79
C GLY A 95 -3.24 -5.62 1.67
N SER A 96 -4.02 -6.70 1.52
CA SER A 96 -5.08 -6.80 0.50
C SER A 96 -6.18 -5.76 0.72
N VAL A 97 -6.67 -5.62 1.95
CA VAL A 97 -7.66 -4.59 2.31
C VAL A 97 -7.11 -3.20 2.02
N GLY A 98 -5.85 -2.95 2.39
CA GLY A 98 -5.17 -1.69 2.16
C GLY A 98 -5.08 -1.32 0.68
N PHE A 99 -4.53 -2.22 -0.13
CA PHE A 99 -4.34 -1.97 -1.55
C PHE A 99 -5.66 -1.83 -2.29
N LEU A 100 -6.67 -2.66 -1.99
CA LEU A 100 -8.01 -2.50 -2.56
C LEU A 100 -8.62 -1.15 -2.16
N SER A 101 -8.46 -0.73 -0.91
CA SER A 101 -8.93 0.59 -0.47
C SER A 101 -8.27 1.72 -1.26
N LEU A 102 -6.95 1.66 -1.46
CA LEU A 102 -6.22 2.64 -2.27
C LEU A 102 -6.69 2.64 -3.72
N ILE A 103 -6.89 1.47 -4.33
CA ILE A 103 -7.42 1.32 -5.69
C ILE A 103 -8.78 2.00 -5.79
N VAL A 104 -9.72 1.69 -4.89
CA VAL A 104 -11.04 2.32 -4.89
C VAL A 104 -10.94 3.83 -4.68
N ALA A 105 -10.01 4.30 -3.84
CA ALA A 105 -9.79 5.73 -3.63
C ALA A 105 -9.43 6.44 -4.94
N THR A 106 -8.58 5.84 -5.79
CA THR A 106 -8.22 6.43 -7.08
C THR A 106 -9.45 6.65 -7.98
N PHE A 107 -10.39 5.71 -8.01
CA PHE A 107 -11.63 5.83 -8.79
C PHE A 107 -12.62 6.84 -8.19
N VAL A 108 -12.70 6.93 -6.86
CA VAL A 108 -13.53 7.93 -6.18
C VAL A 108 -13.05 9.34 -6.51
N PHE A 109 -11.73 9.58 -6.42
CA PHE A 109 -11.14 10.86 -6.81
C PHE A 109 -11.21 11.12 -8.31
N ALA A 110 -11.01 10.11 -9.15
CA ALA A 110 -11.19 10.25 -10.59
C ALA A 110 -12.61 10.70 -10.95
N SER A 111 -13.61 10.13 -10.28
CA SER A 111 -15.01 10.50 -10.47
C SER A 111 -15.29 11.93 -10.04
N ARG A 112 -14.66 12.38 -8.94
CA ARG A 112 -14.70 13.78 -8.50
C ARG A 112 -14.07 14.71 -9.55
N PHE A 113 -12.83 14.45 -9.96
CA PHE A 113 -12.14 15.26 -10.97
C PHE A 113 -12.88 15.32 -12.30
N SER A 114 -13.54 14.23 -12.69
CA SER A 114 -14.36 14.22 -13.89
C SER A 114 -15.57 15.14 -13.80
N ARG A 115 -16.17 15.30 -12.60
CA ARG A 115 -17.32 16.19 -12.36
C ARG A 115 -16.89 17.65 -12.25
N GLU A 116 -15.67 17.90 -11.76
CA GLU A 116 -15.05 19.23 -11.68
C GLU A 116 -14.42 19.68 -13.02
N GLY A 117 -14.56 18.90 -14.10
CA GLY A 117 -14.03 19.24 -15.43
C GLY A 117 -12.53 18.97 -15.62
N HIS A 118 -11.83 18.44 -14.61
CA HIS A 118 -10.41 18.12 -14.64
C HIS A 118 -10.13 16.75 -15.30
N ARG A 119 -10.38 16.64 -16.61
CA ARG A 119 -10.27 15.37 -17.36
C ARG A 119 -8.90 14.70 -17.27
N GLY A 120 -7.80 15.45 -17.35
CA GLY A 120 -6.45 14.88 -17.25
C GLY A 120 -6.20 14.18 -15.91
N TRP A 121 -6.68 14.77 -14.81
CA TRP A 121 -6.57 14.18 -13.47
C TRP A 121 -7.46 12.97 -13.28
N ALA A 122 -8.65 12.99 -13.87
CA ALA A 122 -9.54 11.84 -13.87
C ALA A 122 -8.90 10.63 -14.59
N VAL A 123 -8.29 10.86 -15.75
CA VAL A 123 -7.58 9.81 -16.51
C VAL A 123 -6.36 9.31 -15.75
N TYR A 124 -5.50 10.22 -15.27
CA TYR A 124 -4.32 9.86 -14.48
C TYR A 124 -4.69 8.99 -13.28
N SER A 125 -5.73 9.38 -12.53
CA SER A 125 -6.17 8.64 -11.34
C SER A 125 -6.70 7.25 -11.69
N ARG A 126 -7.52 7.12 -12.75
CA ARG A 126 -7.99 5.80 -13.23
C ARG A 126 -6.84 4.92 -13.72
N ALA A 127 -5.91 5.49 -14.48
CA ALA A 127 -4.77 4.77 -15.01
C ALA A 127 -3.91 4.20 -13.88
N THR A 128 -3.62 5.00 -12.84
CA THR A 128 -2.91 4.54 -11.65
C THR A 128 -3.66 3.40 -10.94
N GLY A 129 -4.97 3.56 -10.72
CA GLY A 129 -5.80 2.53 -10.09
C GLY A 129 -5.82 1.21 -10.86
N ILE A 130 -5.99 1.27 -12.17
CA ILE A 130 -6.00 0.10 -13.06
C ILE A 130 -4.63 -0.58 -13.08
N ALA A 131 -3.56 0.18 -13.28
CA ALA A 131 -2.20 -0.36 -13.31
C ALA A 131 -1.86 -1.06 -11.99
N PHE A 132 -2.19 -0.42 -10.86
CA PHE A 132 -1.94 -1.00 -9.55
C PHE A 132 -2.80 -2.25 -9.28
N PHE A 133 -4.08 -2.24 -9.68
CA PHE A 133 -4.95 -3.42 -9.57
C PHE A 133 -4.43 -4.61 -10.38
N VAL A 134 -4.02 -4.39 -11.63
CA VAL A 134 -3.51 -5.47 -12.51
C VAL A 134 -2.24 -6.07 -11.93
N SER A 135 -1.28 -5.26 -11.50
CA SER A 135 -0.05 -5.75 -10.87
C SER A 135 -0.33 -6.46 -9.54
N PHE A 136 -1.26 -5.94 -8.74
CA PHE A 136 -1.64 -6.58 -7.47
C PHE A 136 -2.35 -7.92 -7.68
N ALA A 137 -3.23 -8.03 -8.68
CA ALA A 137 -3.86 -9.29 -9.05
C ALA A 137 -2.82 -10.30 -9.55
N ALA A 138 -1.85 -9.85 -10.35
CA ALA A 138 -0.77 -10.70 -10.86
C ALA A 138 0.10 -11.27 -9.74
N ILE A 139 0.52 -10.46 -8.76
CA ILE A 139 1.33 -10.96 -7.64
C ILE A 139 0.51 -11.85 -6.68
N SER A 140 -0.77 -11.53 -6.50
CA SER A 140 -1.69 -12.33 -5.66
C SER A 140 -2.03 -13.70 -6.25
N SER A 141 -1.82 -13.91 -7.55
CA SER A 141 -1.97 -15.22 -8.20
C SER A 141 -0.89 -16.24 -7.80
N GLY A 142 0.11 -15.83 -7.01
CA GLY A 142 1.26 -16.66 -6.64
C GLY A 142 2.40 -16.61 -7.66
N ASN A 143 2.29 -15.77 -8.69
CA ASN A 143 3.32 -15.61 -9.71
C ASN A 143 4.53 -14.83 -9.17
N ALA A 144 5.59 -15.55 -8.81
CA ALA A 144 6.84 -14.99 -8.28
C ALA A 144 7.87 -14.63 -9.38
N ASN A 145 7.45 -14.46 -10.64
CA ASN A 145 8.36 -14.03 -11.71
C ASN A 145 8.91 -12.63 -11.43
N ALA A 146 10.21 -12.42 -11.68
CA ALA A 146 10.89 -11.13 -11.51
C ALA A 146 10.18 -9.98 -12.23
N VAL A 147 9.62 -10.21 -13.43
CA VAL A 147 8.85 -9.20 -14.18
C VAL A 147 7.59 -8.78 -13.42
N VAL A 148 6.86 -9.72 -12.83
CA VAL A 148 5.65 -9.45 -12.04
C VAL A 148 6.01 -8.68 -10.77
N MET A 149 7.09 -9.07 -10.09
CA MET A 149 7.57 -8.35 -8.92
C MET A 149 7.99 -6.91 -9.28
N LEU A 150 8.79 -6.72 -10.33
CA LEU A 150 9.22 -5.39 -10.78
C LEU A 150 8.03 -4.52 -11.22
N ALA A 151 7.06 -5.09 -11.93
CA ALA A 151 5.84 -4.39 -12.32
C ALA A 151 5.03 -3.95 -11.09
N PHE A 152 4.90 -4.82 -10.09
CA PHE A 152 4.24 -4.47 -8.83
C PHE A 152 4.96 -3.31 -8.14
N TRP A 153 6.28 -3.38 -7.97
CA TRP A 153 7.08 -2.31 -7.37
C TRP A 153 6.94 -0.97 -8.11
N ALA A 154 6.99 -1.00 -9.45
CA ALA A 154 6.80 0.19 -10.27
C ALA A 154 5.41 0.82 -10.02
N THR A 155 4.37 -0.01 -9.95
CA THR A 155 3.01 0.48 -9.68
C THR A 155 2.79 0.94 -8.24
N VAL A 156 3.51 0.38 -7.25
CA VAL A 156 3.54 0.92 -5.87
C VAL A 156 4.13 2.33 -5.88
N VAL A 157 5.25 2.55 -6.57
CA VAL A 157 5.86 3.88 -6.71
C VAL A 157 4.90 4.85 -7.39
N LEU A 158 4.22 4.41 -8.46
CA LEU A 158 3.20 5.21 -9.14
C LEU A 158 2.03 5.58 -8.21
N ALA A 159 1.55 4.63 -7.39
CA ALA A 159 0.48 4.86 -6.44
C ALA A 159 0.88 5.88 -5.36
N TRP A 160 2.12 5.79 -4.85
CA TRP A 160 2.67 6.80 -3.94
C TRP A 160 2.77 8.18 -4.59
N GLY A 161 3.28 8.24 -5.83
CA GLY A 161 3.32 9.48 -6.60
C GLY A 161 1.93 10.10 -6.78
N TRP A 162 0.91 9.27 -7.01
CA TRP A 162 -0.48 9.73 -7.08
C TRP A 162 -0.99 10.28 -5.74
N VAL A 163 -0.73 9.60 -4.61
CA VAL A 163 -1.11 10.10 -3.27
C VAL A 163 -0.46 11.45 -2.99
N THR A 164 0.84 11.58 -3.24
CA THR A 164 1.57 12.85 -3.05
C THR A 164 0.97 13.95 -3.93
N ALA A 165 0.74 13.67 -5.21
CA ALA A 165 0.19 14.63 -6.15
C ALA A 165 -1.22 15.09 -5.76
N LEU A 166 -2.05 14.17 -5.25
CA LEU A 166 -3.37 14.47 -4.70
C LEU A 166 -3.29 15.39 -3.48
N ILE A 167 -2.45 15.07 -2.50
CA ILE A 167 -2.30 15.85 -1.27
C ILE A 167 -1.80 17.26 -1.59
N VAL A 168 -0.75 17.38 -2.41
CA VAL A 168 -0.18 18.67 -2.82
C VAL A 168 -1.20 19.53 -3.56
N ARG A 169 -2.04 18.93 -4.41
CA ARG A 169 -3.12 19.65 -5.10
C ARG A 169 -4.17 20.17 -4.12
N SER A 170 -4.55 19.35 -3.13
CA SER A 170 -5.60 19.70 -2.16
C SER A 170 -5.19 20.72 -1.10
N ALA A 171 -3.90 21.04 -1.03
CA ALA A 171 -3.33 22.04 -0.12
C ALA A 171 -3.19 23.43 -0.76
N ARG A 172 -3.54 23.58 -2.05
CA ARG A 172 -3.53 24.84 -2.80
C ARG A 172 -4.94 25.39 -2.91
#